data_AF-A0A2P6QEB3-F1
#
_entry.id   AF-A0A2P6QEB3-F1
#
_cell.length_a   1.000
_cell.length_b   1.000
_cell.length_c   1.000
_cell.angle_alpha   90.00
_cell.angle_beta   90.00
_cell.angle_gamma   90.00
#
_symmetry.space_group_name_H-M   'P 1'
#
loop_
_entity.id
_entity.type
_entity.pdbx_description
1 polymer ?
#
loop_
_entity_poly.entity_id
_entity_poly.type
_entity_poly.pdbx_seq_one_letter_code
_entity_poly.pdbx_strand_id
1 'polypeptide(L)' 'MSGISKEAQLSIAASSMFPGFRFSPTDEELISHYLKNKLEYPEKSVEVISEVDICNFEPWDLPGLFVRF' A
#
# COMPACT_ATOMS: atom_id res chain seq x y z
N MET A 1 17.90 -2.63 9.79
CA MET A 1 16.71 -2.23 10.56
C MET A 1 15.90 -1.32 9.68
N SER A 2 15.04 -1.89 8.82
CA SER A 2 14.14 -1.13 7.95
C SER A 2 13.10 -0.44 8.82
N GLY A 3 13.29 0.86 9.04
CA GLY A 3 12.31 1.68 9.72
C GLY A 3 11.18 1.99 8.75
N ILE A 4 9.99 1.48 9.03
CA ILE A 4 8.76 1.82 8.32
C ILE A 4 8.67 3.35 8.20
N SER A 5 8.39 3.86 6.99
CA SER A 5 8.28 5.30 6.74
C SER A 5 7.22 5.91 7.67
N LYS A 6 7.52 7.05 8.29
CA LYS A 6 6.65 7.68 9.32
C LYS A 6 5.26 8.00 8.77
N GLU A 7 5.16 8.26 7.48
CA GLU A 7 3.93 8.54 6.74
C GLU A 7 3.04 7.29 6.62
N ALA A 8 3.63 6.10 6.40
CA ALA A 8 2.91 4.83 6.35
C ALA A 8 2.36 4.44 7.73
N GLN A 9 3.13 4.70 8.80
CA GLN A 9 2.64 4.50 10.16
C GLN A 9 1.47 5.42 10.51
N LEU A 10 1.51 6.67 10.06
CA LEU A 10 0.44 7.64 10.27
C LEU A 10 -0.83 7.26 9.49
N SER A 11 -0.72 6.76 8.27
CA SER A 11 -1.89 6.35 7.48
C SER A 11 -2.56 5.08 8.04
N ILE A 12 -1.77 4.09 8.48
CA ILE A 12 -2.28 2.86 9.12
C ILE A 12 -2.95 3.20 10.47
N ALA A 13 -2.32 4.04 11.29
CA ALA A 13 -2.89 4.51 12.54
C ALA A 13 -4.18 5.32 12.30
N ALA A 14 -4.20 6.19 11.27
CA ALA A 14 -5.38 6.97 10.92
C ALA A 14 -6.55 6.10 10.45
N SER A 15 -6.31 5.07 9.63
CA SER A 15 -7.36 4.11 9.23
C SER A 15 -7.93 3.31 10.41
N SER A 16 -7.11 3.06 11.44
CA SER A 16 -7.54 2.35 12.65
C SER A 16 -8.29 3.27 13.63
N MET A 17 -7.97 4.57 13.62
CA MET A 17 -8.47 5.55 14.59
C MET A 17 -9.68 6.34 14.09
N PHE A 18 -9.82 6.56 12.79
CA PHE A 18 -10.89 7.36 12.19
C PHE A 18 -11.76 6.51 11.26
N PRO A 19 -12.96 6.10 11.71
CA PRO A 19 -13.92 5.40 10.87
C PRO A 19 -14.20 6.19 9.58
N GLY A 20 -14.02 5.55 8.43
CA GLY A 20 -14.19 6.18 7.12
C GLY A 20 -12.88 6.65 6.47
N PHE A 21 -11.76 6.67 7.20
CA PHE A 21 -10.45 6.86 6.58
C PHE A 21 -9.99 5.56 5.94
N ARG A 22 -9.82 5.59 4.61
CA ARG A 22 -9.47 4.43 3.79
C ARG A 22 -8.51 4.88 2.70
N PHE A 23 -7.80 3.91 2.15
CA PHE A 23 -6.95 4.11 1.00
C PHE A 23 -7.79 4.47 -0.24
N SER A 24 -7.78 5.75 -0.60
CA SER A 24 -8.53 6.30 -1.75
C SER A 24 -7.66 7.36 -2.48
N PRO A 25 -6.51 6.96 -3.06
CA PRO A 25 -5.64 7.90 -3.79
C PRO A 25 -6.26 8.36 -5.10
N THR A 26 -5.83 9.52 -5.59
CA THR A 26 -6.06 9.99 -6.96
C THR A 26 -5.11 9.31 -7.95
N ASP A 27 -5.42 9.38 -9.25
CA ASP A 27 -4.56 8.84 -10.31
C ASP A 27 -3.14 9.44 -10.27
N GLU A 28 -3.05 10.75 -10.01
CA GLU A 28 -1.77 11.45 -9.89
C GLU A 28 -0.94 10.94 -8.71
N GLU A 29 -1.58 10.71 -7.56
CA GLU A 29 -0.93 10.14 -6.38
C GLU A 29 -0.50 8.70 -6.64
N LEU A 30 -1.33 7.88 -7.30
CA LEU A 30 -0.98 6.50 -7.63
C LEU A 30 0.29 6.42 -8.48
N ILE A 31 0.42 7.30 -9.47
CA ILE A 31 1.59 7.33 -10.35
C ILE A 31 2.79 7.95 -9.64
N SER A 32 2.65 9.19 -9.14
CA SER A 32 3.78 9.98 -8.66
C SER A 32 4.28 9.54 -7.29
N HIS A 33 3.37 9.17 -6.38
CA HIS A 33 3.72 8.87 -5.00
C HIS A 33 3.90 7.38 -4.74
N TYR A 34 3.11 6.50 -5.39
CA TYR A 34 3.22 5.06 -5.15
C TYR A 34 4.10 4.36 -6.18
N LEU A 35 3.86 4.55 -7.48
CA LEU A 35 4.62 3.85 -8.53
C LEU A 35 6.03 4.40 -8.72
N LYS A 36 6.20 5.71 -8.92
CA LYS A 36 7.53 6.31 -9.13
C LYS A 36 8.44 6.11 -7.93
N ASN A 37 7.96 6.37 -6.73
CA ASN A 37 8.76 6.20 -5.51
C ASN A 37 9.15 4.74 -5.29
N LYS A 38 8.31 3.77 -5.67
CA LYS A 38 8.67 2.34 -5.60
C LYS A 38 9.85 1.99 -6.51
N LEU A 39 9.93 2.61 -7.70
CA LEU A 39 11.03 2.41 -8.64
C LEU A 39 12.32 3.12 -8.21
N GLU A 40 12.21 4.35 -7.72
CA GLU A 40 13.36 5.19 -7.38
C GLU A 40 13.90 4.93 -5.97
N TYR A 41 13.02 4.57 -5.03
CA TYR A 41 13.30 4.40 -3.61
C TYR A 41 12.61 3.15 -3.05
N PRO A 42 12.97 1.94 -3.50
CA PRO A 42 12.32 0.71 -3.07
C PRO A 42 12.32 0.52 -1.55
N GLU A 43 13.42 0.90 -0.88
CA GLU A 43 13.58 0.86 0.59
C GLU A 43 12.66 1.82 1.36
N LYS A 44 12.07 2.81 0.68
CA LYS A 44 11.16 3.82 1.26
C LYS A 44 9.74 3.69 0.72
N SER A 45 9.47 2.67 -0.09
CA SER A 45 8.15 2.47 -0.67
C SER A 45 7.13 2.22 0.45
N VAL A 46 5.96 2.84 0.31
CA VAL A 46 4.88 2.75 1.30
C VAL A 46 4.31 1.33 1.25
N GLU A 47 4.41 0.58 2.36
CA GLU A 47 3.95 -0.84 2.49
C GLU A 47 2.43 -1.05 2.38
N VAL A 48 1.66 -0.02 1.98
CA VAL A 48 0.20 -0.10 1.85
C VAL A 48 -0.24 -0.91 0.63
N ILE A 49 0.58 -0.99 -0.42
CA ILE A 49 0.33 -1.82 -1.61
C ILE A 49 1.32 -2.99 -1.60
N SER A 50 0.81 -4.20 -1.46
CA SER A 50 1.63 -5.42 -1.47
C SER A 50 2.09 -5.81 -2.88
N GLU A 51 3.22 -6.52 -2.96
CA GLU A 51 3.76 -7.03 -4.22
C GLU A 51 3.20 -8.42 -4.55
N VAL A 52 2.74 -8.61 -5.78
CA VAL A 52 2.24 -9.90 -6.27
C VAL A 52 2.45 -10.02 -7.77
N ASP A 53 2.78 -11.21 -8.25
CA ASP A 53 2.65 -11.55 -9.66
C ASP A 53 1.19 -11.87 -9.97
N ILE A 54 0.44 -10.83 -10.37
CA ILE A 54 -1.01 -10.91 -10.54
C ILE A 54 -1.45 -11.93 -11.59
N CYS A 55 -0.58 -12.29 -12.53
CA CYS A 55 -0.89 -13.21 -13.62
C CYS A 55 -0.97 -14.68 -13.19
N ASN A 56 -0.52 -15.01 -11.97
CA ASN A 56 -0.54 -16.38 -11.44
C ASN A 56 -1.78 -16.69 -10.59
N PHE A 57 -2.69 -15.72 -10.42
CA PHE A 57 -3.84 -15.86 -9.52
C PHE A 57 -5.14 -15.52 -10.24
N GLU A 58 -6.21 -16.18 -9.85
CA GLU A 58 -7.54 -15.75 -10.25
C GLU A 58 -7.90 -14.45 -9.52
N PRO A 59 -8.70 -13.55 -10.12
CA PRO A 59 -9.02 -12.25 -9.52
C PRO A 59 -9.62 -12.32 -8.11
N TRP A 60 -10.36 -13.39 -7.79
CA TRP A 60 -11.00 -13.59 -6.49
C TRP A 60 -10.06 -14.17 -5.42
N ASP A 61 -8.90 -14.71 -5.81
CA ASP A 61 -7.91 -15.21 -4.86
C ASP A 61 -7.08 -14.07 -4.26
N LEU A 62 -6.91 -12.98 -5.01
CA LEU A 62 -6.08 -11.83 -4.62
C LEU A 62 -6.44 -11.22 -3.25
N PRO A 63 -7.72 -10.99 -2.88
CA PRO A 63 -8.05 -10.44 -1.57
C PRO A 63 -7.61 -11.33 -0.40
N GLY A 64 -7.66 -12.66 -0.57
CA GLY A 64 -7.28 -13.62 0.47
C GLY A 64 -5.77 -13.68 0.74
N LEU A 65 -4.95 -13.18 -0.19
CA LEU A 65 -3.49 -13.14 -0.04
C LEU A 65 -3.01 -12.01 0.87
N PHE A 66 -3.72 -10.88 0.90
CA PHE A 66 -3.24 -9.64 1.54
C PHE A 66 -4.15 -9.11 2.64
N VAL A 67 -5.43 -9.49 2.67
CA VAL A 67 -6.37 -9.09 3.73
C VAL A 67 -6.36 -10.17 4.82
N ARG A 68 -5.65 -9.92 5.93
CA ARG A 68 -5.76 -10.75 7.14
C ARG A 68 -6.95 -10.28 7.99
N PHE A 69 -7.93 -11.17 8.18
CA PHE A 69 -9.01 -11.00 9.16
C PHE A 69 -8.52 -11.29 10.59
#